data_AF-A0A1F8XLV9-F1
#
_entry.id   AF-A0A1F8XLV9-F1
#
_cell.length_a   1.000
_cell.length_b   1.000
_cell.length_c   1.000
_cell.angle_alpha   90.00
_cell.angle_beta   90.00
_cell.angle_gamma   90.00
#
_symmetry.space_group_name_H-M   'P 1'
#
loop_
_entity.id
_entity.type
_entity.pdbx_description
1 polymer ?
#
loop_
_entity_poly.entity_id
_entity_poly.type
_entity_poly.pdbx_seq_one_letter_code
_entity_poly.pdbx_strand_id
1 'polypeptide(L)'
;MRPRGARSRRPLSGPPPGRHRDGGRGFTLIELTIVLLLIGILSSIAIYTYRMMINKARMTQAKTVLGHLTKTEAIYFTEHDAYTDCVVLLDFEPVRYPYYQVSVVLDNDAKNYLGIATGVGLMVGDRWFVTRDRDPFQDNTSPFR
;
A
#
# COMPACT_ATOMS: atom_id res chain seq x y z
N MET A 1 39.28 -34.37 -91.03
CA MET A 1 38.02 -34.47 -90.26
C MET A 1 38.33 -34.25 -88.77
N ARG A 2 37.76 -33.23 -88.11
CA ARG A 2 37.69 -33.04 -86.63
C ARG A 2 36.51 -33.93 -86.08
N PRO A 3 36.21 -34.11 -84.75
CA PRO A 3 36.62 -33.33 -83.56
C PRO A 3 36.74 -34.05 -82.17
N ARG A 4 37.15 -33.26 -81.16
CA ARG A 4 36.65 -33.11 -79.76
C ARG A 4 36.70 -34.24 -78.70
N GLY A 5 37.20 -33.82 -77.52
CA GLY A 5 36.65 -34.15 -76.20
C GLY A 5 37.58 -35.02 -75.35
N ALA A 6 37.87 -34.76 -74.09
CA ALA A 6 37.39 -33.75 -73.15
C ALA A 6 38.44 -33.59 -72.03
N ARG A 7 38.73 -32.35 -71.64
CA ARG A 7 39.48 -32.05 -70.42
C ARG A 7 38.62 -32.42 -69.21
N SER A 8 39.04 -33.41 -68.43
CA SER A 8 38.47 -33.69 -67.11
C SER A 8 38.91 -32.62 -66.12
N ARG A 9 38.13 -31.53 -65.99
CA ARG A 9 38.21 -30.61 -64.85
C ARG A 9 37.54 -31.29 -63.66
N ARG A 10 38.32 -31.73 -62.67
CA ARG A 10 37.76 -32.08 -61.35
C ARG A 10 37.35 -30.77 -60.65
N PRO A 11 36.09 -30.61 -60.22
CA PRO A 11 35.74 -29.50 -59.36
C PRO A 11 36.34 -29.74 -57.96
N LEU A 12 36.97 -28.71 -57.40
CA LEU A 12 37.36 -28.66 -56.00
C LEU A 12 36.10 -28.81 -55.15
N SER A 13 35.93 -29.97 -54.53
CA SER A 13 34.97 -30.21 -53.46
C SER A 13 35.66 -29.83 -52.15
N GLY A 14 35.69 -28.53 -51.86
CA GLY A 14 35.99 -28.07 -50.51
C GLY A 14 34.83 -28.44 -49.58
N PRO A 15 35.10 -28.87 -48.34
CA PRO A 15 34.03 -29.16 -47.38
C PRO A 15 33.19 -27.91 -47.09
N PRO A 16 31.87 -28.07 -46.85
CA PRO A 16 31.00 -26.94 -46.55
C PRO A 16 31.43 -26.25 -45.25
N PRO A 17 31.22 -24.92 -45.11
CA PRO A 17 31.53 -24.20 -43.89
C PRO A 17 30.72 -24.79 -42.72
N GLY A 18 31.43 -25.15 -41.66
CA GLY A 18 30.83 -25.67 -40.43
C GLY A 18 29.81 -24.67 -39.89
N ARG A 19 28.57 -25.14 -39.73
CA ARG A 19 27.49 -24.39 -39.10
C ARG A 19 27.90 -24.12 -37.65
N HIS A 20 28.26 -22.88 -37.33
CA HIS A 20 28.41 -22.44 -35.94
C HIS A 20 27.07 -22.69 -35.24
N ARG A 21 26.99 -23.79 -34.50
CA ARG A 21 25.91 -24.03 -33.55
C ARG A 21 26.27 -23.15 -32.37
N ASP A 22 25.67 -21.98 -32.30
CA ASP A 22 25.63 -21.21 -31.06
C ASP A 22 24.83 -22.06 -30.06
N GLY A 23 25.55 -22.89 -29.31
CA GLY A 23 24.99 -23.71 -28.27
C GLY A 23 24.30 -22.80 -27.26
N GLY A 24 22.99 -22.98 -27.09
CA GLY A 24 22.23 -22.31 -26.05
C GLY A 24 22.92 -22.54 -24.71
N ARG A 25 23.49 -21.48 -24.17
CA ARG A 25 24.18 -21.51 -22.88
C ARG A 25 23.14 -21.81 -21.80
N GLY A 26 23.32 -22.92 -21.08
CA GLY A 26 22.48 -23.28 -19.93
C GLY A 26 22.74 -22.36 -18.74
N PHE A 27 21.72 -22.16 -17.91
CA PHE A 27 21.78 -21.36 -16.68
C PHE A 27 22.66 -22.06 -15.63
N THR A 28 23.48 -21.30 -14.90
CA THR A 28 24.33 -21.88 -13.86
C THR A 28 23.61 -21.95 -12.51
N LEU A 29 23.93 -22.97 -11.69
CA LEU A 29 23.42 -23.04 -10.32
C LEU A 29 23.86 -21.83 -9.48
N ILE A 30 25.08 -21.32 -9.73
CA ILE A 30 25.60 -20.15 -9.02
C ILE A 30 24.81 -18.87 -9.35
N GLU A 31 24.40 -18.66 -10.61
CA GLU A 31 23.52 -17.54 -10.97
C GLU A 31 22.21 -17.60 -10.19
N LEU A 32 21.60 -18.78 -10.09
CA LEU A 32 20.36 -18.94 -9.34
C LEU A 32 20.57 -18.66 -7.84
N THR A 33 21.68 -19.13 -7.25
CA THR A 33 21.96 -18.89 -5.83
C THR A 33 22.18 -17.41 -5.49
N ILE A 34 22.86 -16.66 -6.36
CA ILE A 34 23.07 -15.22 -6.15
C ILE A 34 21.75 -14.48 -6.28
N VAL A 35 20.90 -14.84 -7.24
CA VAL A 35 19.56 -14.26 -7.37
C VAL A 35 18.71 -14.51 -6.12
N LEU A 36 18.71 -15.75 -5.60
CA LEU A 36 18.01 -16.10 -4.36
C LEU A 36 18.54 -15.32 -3.15
N LEU A 37 19.86 -15.14 -3.05
CA LEU A 37 20.48 -14.32 -2.02
C LEU A 37 20.00 -12.86 -2.09
N LEU A 38 19.99 -12.27 -3.29
CA LEU A 38 19.58 -10.88 -3.49
C LEU A 38 18.09 -10.67 -3.17
N ILE A 39 17.20 -11.54 -3.64
CA ILE A 39 15.77 -11.43 -3.31
C ILE A 39 15.53 -11.63 -1.81
N GLY A 40 16.33 -12.45 -1.12
CA GLY A 40 16.24 -12.62 0.33
C GLY A 40 16.54 -11.31 1.08
N ILE A 41 17.61 -10.62 0.69
CA ILE A 41 17.99 -9.32 1.27
C ILE A 41 16.90 -8.27 0.99
N LEU A 42 16.47 -8.15 -0.26
CA LEU A 42 15.44 -7.17 -0.64
C LEU A 42 14.09 -7.44 0.06
N SER A 43 13.69 -8.72 0.18
CA SER A 43 12.44 -9.11 0.84
C SER A 43 12.45 -8.76 2.34
N SER A 44 13.58 -8.96 3.02
CA SER A 44 13.72 -8.61 4.43
C SER A 44 13.51 -7.11 4.67
N ILE A 45 14.06 -6.26 3.81
CA ILE A 45 13.89 -4.79 3.91
C ILE A 45 12.45 -4.40 3.57
N ALA A 46 11.86 -5.02 2.53
CA ALA A 46 10.51 -4.73 2.08
C ALA A 46 9.44 -4.99 3.16
N ILE A 47 9.59 -6.04 3.97
CA ILE A 47 8.64 -6.35 5.05
C ILE A 47 8.60 -5.22 6.08
N TYR A 48 9.75 -4.71 6.52
CA TYR A 48 9.80 -3.63 7.51
C TYR A 48 9.18 -2.33 6.96
N THR A 49 9.58 -1.92 5.76
CA THR A 49 9.06 -0.69 5.14
C THR A 49 7.56 -0.79 4.87
N TYR A 50 7.08 -1.95 4.44
CA TYR A 50 5.65 -2.21 4.23
C TYR A 50 4.83 -2.07 5.51
N ARG A 51 5.30 -2.63 6.63
CA ARG A 51 4.64 -2.49 7.94
C ARG A 51 4.54 -1.03 8.37
N MET A 52 5.62 -0.26 8.17
CA MET A 52 5.62 1.18 8.49
C MET A 52 4.61 1.94 7.62
N MET A 53 4.52 1.62 6.32
CA MET A 53 3.55 2.25 5.41
C MET A 53 2.09 1.94 5.82
N ILE A 54 1.79 0.71 6.22
CA ILE A 54 0.46 0.35 6.74
C ILE A 54 0.12 1.15 7.99
N ASN A 55 1.02 1.24 8.96
CA ASN A 55 0.76 1.99 10.20
C ASN A 55 0.52 3.48 9.89
N LYS A 56 1.31 4.08 8.99
CA LYS A 56 1.07 5.45 8.51
C LYS A 56 -0.31 5.59 7.85
N ALA A 57 -0.69 4.65 6.98
CA ALA A 57 -2.00 4.66 6.33
C ALA A 57 -3.13 4.57 7.37
N ARG A 58 -3.00 3.73 8.40
CA ARG A 58 -3.97 3.61 9.50
C ARG A 58 -4.13 4.92 10.27
N MET A 59 -3.01 5.57 10.62
CA MET A 59 -3.00 6.88 11.27
C MET A 59 -3.70 7.94 10.40
N THR A 60 -3.43 7.93 9.09
CA THR A 60 -4.10 8.85 8.15
C THR A 60 -5.60 8.62 8.13
N GLN A 61 -6.07 7.37 8.07
CA GLN A 61 -7.50 7.06 8.10
C GLN A 61 -8.19 7.62 9.36
N ALA A 62 -7.60 7.42 10.53
CA ALA A 62 -8.13 7.96 11.79
C ALA A 62 -8.20 9.49 11.77
N LYS A 63 -7.12 10.15 11.34
CA LYS A 63 -7.05 11.60 11.24
C LYS A 63 -8.04 12.16 10.22
N THR A 64 -8.28 11.46 9.11
CA THR A 64 -9.28 11.87 8.11
C THR A 64 -10.69 11.81 8.68
N VAL A 65 -11.04 10.73 9.38
CA VAL A 65 -12.35 10.54 10.04
C VAL A 65 -12.56 11.62 11.10
N LEU A 66 -11.61 11.79 12.01
CA LEU A 66 -11.71 12.77 13.10
C LEU A 66 -11.62 14.21 12.59
N GLY A 67 -10.86 14.47 11.52
CA GLY A 67 -10.82 15.77 10.87
C GLY A 67 -12.13 16.12 10.16
N HIS A 68 -12.90 15.13 9.68
CA HIS A 68 -14.26 15.36 9.22
C HIS A 68 -15.17 15.73 10.40
N LEU A 69 -15.09 14.96 11.49
CA LEU A 69 -15.87 15.21 12.71
C LEU A 69 -15.69 16.65 13.22
N THR A 70 -14.44 17.09 13.40
CA THR A 70 -14.16 18.44 13.91
C THR A 70 -14.73 19.54 13.01
N LYS A 71 -14.70 19.34 11.68
CA LYS A 71 -15.25 20.31 10.73
C LYS A 71 -16.77 20.37 10.83
N THR A 72 -17.44 19.23 10.82
CA THR A 72 -18.91 19.21 10.86
C THR A 72 -19.45 19.67 12.20
N GLU A 73 -18.77 19.34 13.30
CA GLU A 73 -19.10 19.89 14.64
C GLU A 73 -18.95 21.41 14.69
N ALA A 74 -17.93 21.98 14.07
CA ALA A 74 -17.76 23.43 14.01
C ALA A 74 -18.88 24.12 13.20
N ILE A 75 -19.33 23.49 12.11
CA ILE A 75 -20.46 23.96 11.31
C ILE A 75 -21.74 23.92 12.15
N TYR A 76 -22.04 22.77 12.77
CA TYR A 76 -23.23 22.58 13.61
C TYR A 76 -23.27 23.57 14.78
N PHE A 77 -22.14 23.79 15.45
CA PHE A 77 -22.02 24.77 16.53
C PHE A 77 -22.31 26.20 16.06
N THR A 78 -21.93 26.56 14.83
CA THR A 78 -22.19 27.89 14.28
C THR A 78 -23.69 28.14 14.07
N GLU A 79 -24.46 27.08 13.79
CA GLU A 79 -25.90 27.16 13.54
C GLU A 79 -26.74 27.02 14.81
N HIS A 80 -26.29 26.23 15.78
CA HIS A 80 -27.08 25.84 16.95
C HIS A 80 -26.53 26.33 18.28
N ASP A 81 -25.35 26.97 18.30
CA ASP A 81 -24.62 27.37 19.51
C ASP A 81 -24.42 26.19 20.49
N ALA A 82 -24.34 24.96 19.99
CA ALA A 82 -24.10 23.75 20.78
C ALA A 82 -23.49 22.68 19.88
N TYR A 83 -22.68 21.79 20.44
CA TYR A 83 -22.24 20.56 19.77
C TYR A 83 -23.29 19.46 19.89
N THR A 84 -23.17 18.41 19.08
CA THR A 84 -24.15 17.30 19.06
C THR A 84 -23.46 15.95 19.21
N ASP A 85 -24.07 15.04 19.98
CA ASP A 85 -23.61 13.65 20.05
C ASP A 85 -24.16 12.78 18.90
N CYS A 86 -25.12 13.32 18.15
CA CYS A 86 -25.79 12.63 17.06
C CYS A 86 -24.94 12.68 15.78
N VAL A 87 -24.13 11.63 15.59
CA VAL A 87 -23.26 11.49 14.41
C VAL A 87 -24.02 11.51 13.06
N VAL A 88 -25.31 11.19 13.05
CA VAL A 88 -26.15 11.28 11.84
C VAL A 88 -26.35 12.73 11.39
N LEU A 89 -26.48 13.67 12.34
CA LEU A 89 -26.55 15.11 12.04
C LEU A 89 -25.20 15.66 11.54
N LEU A 90 -24.12 14.92 11.78
CA LEU A 90 -22.75 15.27 11.40
C LEU A 90 -22.31 14.63 10.07
N ASP A 91 -23.26 14.13 9.26
CA ASP A 91 -23.01 13.54 7.95
C ASP A 91 -22.05 12.33 8.01
N PHE A 92 -22.13 11.53 9.08
CA PHE A 92 -21.36 10.28 9.18
C PHE A 92 -22.11 9.11 8.54
N GLU A 93 -21.65 8.74 7.35
CA GLU A 93 -22.07 7.53 6.66
C GLU A 93 -21.09 6.38 6.92
N PRO A 94 -21.55 5.20 7.40
CA PRO A 94 -20.69 4.04 7.64
C PRO A 94 -19.91 3.58 6.39
N VAL A 95 -20.49 3.75 5.20
CA VAL A 95 -19.86 3.33 3.92
C VAL A 95 -18.63 4.18 3.60
N ARG A 96 -18.64 5.47 3.95
CA ARG A 96 -17.53 6.40 3.71
C ARG A 96 -16.34 6.14 4.63
N TYR A 97 -16.62 5.60 5.83
CA TYR A 97 -15.63 5.34 6.87
C TYR A 97 -15.69 3.87 7.34
N PRO A 98 -15.34 2.90 6.47
CA PRO A 98 -15.56 1.48 6.74
C PRO A 98 -14.67 0.90 7.84
N TYR A 99 -13.64 1.63 8.28
CA TYR A 99 -12.65 1.15 9.24
C TYR A 99 -12.76 1.77 10.63
N TYR A 100 -13.58 2.82 10.80
CA TYR A 100 -13.78 3.48 12.08
C TYR A 100 -15.24 3.77 12.33
N GLN A 101 -15.72 3.40 13.51
CA GLN A 101 -16.99 3.87 14.04
C GLN A 101 -16.74 5.11 14.90
N VAL A 102 -17.51 6.16 14.66
CA VAL A 102 -17.39 7.43 15.40
C VAL A 102 -18.49 7.55 16.44
N SER A 103 -18.13 8.08 17.60
CA SER A 103 -19.06 8.50 18.64
C SER A 103 -18.58 9.81 19.25
N VAL A 104 -19.50 10.62 19.74
CA VAL A 104 -19.22 11.89 20.39
C VAL A 104 -19.76 11.83 21.82
N VAL A 105 -18.98 12.34 22.77
CA VAL A 105 -19.41 12.54 24.15
C VAL A 105 -19.40 14.04 24.42
N LEU A 106 -20.54 14.58 24.83
CA LEU A 106 -20.69 15.99 25.16
C LEU A 106 -20.38 16.23 26.64
N ASP A 107 -19.89 17.44 26.94
CA ASP A 107 -19.88 17.95 28.31
C ASP A 107 -21.28 18.46 28.71
N ASN A 108 -21.50 18.75 30.00
CA ASN A 108 -22.83 19.11 30.53
C ASN A 108 -23.46 20.32 29.84
N ASP A 109 -22.64 21.26 29.35
CA ASP A 109 -23.10 22.48 28.68
C ASP A 109 -23.16 22.37 27.15
N ALA A 110 -22.80 21.20 26.58
CA ALA A 110 -22.66 20.99 25.13
C ALA A 110 -21.76 22.01 24.39
N LYS A 111 -20.94 22.77 25.13
CA LYS A 111 -19.95 23.72 24.60
C LYS A 111 -18.57 23.09 24.36
N ASN A 112 -18.43 21.82 24.73
CA ASN A 112 -17.25 21.00 24.48
C ASN A 112 -17.68 19.58 24.12
N TYR A 113 -16.81 18.88 23.41
CA TYR A 113 -17.00 17.49 23.03
C TYR A 113 -15.69 16.71 23.04
N LEU A 114 -15.82 15.39 23.23
CA LEU A 114 -14.79 14.39 22.97
C LEU A 114 -15.26 13.49 21.83
N GLY A 115 -14.61 13.64 20.68
CA GLY A 115 -14.81 12.76 19.54
C GLY A 115 -13.96 11.50 19.69
N ILE A 116 -14.57 10.35 19.47
CA ILE A 116 -13.91 9.03 19.60
C ILE A 116 -14.08 8.29 18.28
N ALA A 117 -12.98 7.84 17.69
CA ALA A 117 -12.98 6.89 16.58
C ALA A 117 -12.50 5.53 17.06
N THR A 118 -13.38 4.52 17.03
CA THR A 118 -13.09 3.14 17.42
C THR A 118 -12.91 2.30 16.17
N GLY A 119 -11.77 1.64 16.04
CA GLY A 119 -11.43 0.84 14.87
C GLY A 119 -12.30 -0.43 14.77
N VAL A 120 -12.74 -0.73 13.55
CA VAL A 120 -13.55 -1.90 13.22
C VAL A 120 -12.85 -2.76 12.14
N GLY A 121 -13.23 -4.03 12.01
CA GLY A 121 -12.62 -4.97 11.07
C GLY A 121 -11.09 -5.09 11.25
N LEU A 122 -10.33 -4.64 10.26
CA LEU A 122 -8.86 -4.70 10.28
C LEU A 122 -8.21 -3.69 11.25
N MET A 123 -9.00 -2.78 11.83
CA MET A 123 -8.55 -1.78 12.81
C MET A 123 -9.03 -2.06 14.23
N VAL A 124 -9.61 -3.24 14.50
CA VAL A 124 -10.05 -3.62 15.85
C VAL A 124 -8.92 -3.44 16.87
N GLY A 125 -9.26 -2.80 17.99
CA GLY A 125 -8.31 -2.46 19.04
C GLY A 125 -7.62 -1.10 18.87
N ASP A 126 -7.77 -0.44 17.72
CA ASP A 126 -7.35 0.95 17.57
C ASP A 126 -8.39 1.91 18.12
N ARG A 127 -7.95 2.96 18.81
CA ARG A 127 -8.83 4.02 19.30
C ARG A 127 -8.13 5.37 19.22
N TRP A 128 -8.86 6.34 18.69
CA TRP A 128 -8.38 7.71 18.55
C TRP A 128 -9.38 8.68 19.16
N PHE A 129 -8.84 9.81 19.60
CA PHE A 129 -9.58 10.86 20.27
C PHE A 129 -9.29 12.20 19.62
N VAL A 130 -10.28 13.08 19.57
CA VAL A 130 -10.12 14.48 19.17
C VAL A 130 -10.99 15.35 20.06
N THR A 131 -10.53 16.56 20.34
CA THR A 131 -11.33 17.62 20.97
C THR A 131 -11.30 18.84 20.06
N ARG A 132 -12.16 19.83 20.31
CA ARG A 132 -12.21 21.01 19.43
C ARG A 132 -10.86 21.76 19.34
N ASP A 133 -10.06 21.75 20.41
CA ASP A 133 -8.84 22.57 20.55
C ASP A 133 -7.55 21.76 20.33
N ARG A 134 -7.63 20.44 20.13
CA ARG A 134 -6.45 19.57 20.02
C ARG A 134 -6.54 18.66 18.82
N ASP A 135 -5.39 18.47 18.18
CA ASP A 135 -5.25 17.51 17.09
C ASP A 135 -5.59 16.08 17.54
N PRO A 136 -6.05 15.23 16.61
CA PRO A 136 -6.33 13.83 16.89
C PRO A 136 -5.13 13.09 17.48
N PHE A 137 -5.34 12.37 18.57
CA PHE A 137 -4.32 11.55 19.23
C PHE A 137 -4.80 10.11 19.42
N GLN A 138 -3.85 9.18 19.37
CA GLN A 138 -4.10 7.75 19.48
C GLN A 138 -4.00 7.28 20.94
N ASP A 139 -4.84 6.33 21.30
CA ASP A 139 -4.80 5.66 22.60
C ASP A 139 -3.47 4.91 22.82
N ASN A 140 -3.06 4.79 24.08
CA ASN A 140 -1.83 4.11 24.45
C ASN A 140 -1.92 2.58 24.40
N THR A 141 -3.13 2.03 24.38
CA THR A 141 -3.40 0.60 24.28
C THR A 141 -3.48 0.08 22.85
N SER A 142 -3.29 0.94 21.84
CA SER A 142 -3.42 0.51 20.44
C SER A 142 -2.35 -0.52 20.05
N PRO A 143 -2.73 -1.64 19.39
CA PRO A 143 -1.78 -2.64 18.93
C PRO A 143 -0.97 -2.19 17.70
N PHE A 144 -1.21 -0.99 17.18
CA PHE A 144 -0.67 -0.50 15.90
C PHE A 144 0.37 0.62 16.01
N ARG A 145 1.08 0.70 17.15
CA ARG A 145 2.21 1.65 17.33
C ARG A 145 3.45 1.27 16.51
#